data_AF-G0U9R1-F1
#
_entry.id   AF-G0U9R1-F1
#
_cell.length_a   1.000
_cell.length_b   1.000
_cell.length_c   1.000
_cell.angle_alpha   90.00
_cell.angle_beta   90.00
_cell.angle_gamma   90.00
#
_symmetry.space_group_name_H-M   'P 1'
#
loop_
_entity.id
_entity.type
_entity.pdbx_description
1 polymer ?
#
loop_
_entity_poly.entity_id
_entity_poly.type
_entity_poly.pdbx_seq_one_letter_code
_entity_poly.pdbx_strand_id
1 'polypeptide(L)'
;MESKSIKLMMAKAVTTSHDFYSNMNAVEGIKQRKEAVRKERRERASTLSQWYGMKKANLSTEDKQEIELLKFRNLINPELKHQAPKTGNETSEFVEFGYFAGTGKNKRRRLKSFADEWIEENPELQQVVERRLKKNVQLNRKTKERMEKKAKREAARAKQRKLSKRAKGLDF
;
A
#
# COMPACT_ATOMS: atom_id res chain seq x y z
N MET A 1 28.81 -38.36 -44.52
CA MET A 1 28.04 -37.22 -43.97
C MET A 1 27.31 -37.70 -42.72
N GLU A 2 27.88 -37.48 -41.54
CA GLU A 2 27.15 -37.77 -40.29
C GLU A 2 25.93 -36.85 -40.19
N SER A 3 24.75 -37.44 -40.00
CA SER A 3 23.51 -36.68 -39.90
C SER A 3 23.55 -35.79 -38.66
N LYS A 4 23.03 -34.56 -38.77
CA LYS A 4 22.97 -33.59 -37.66
C LYS A 4 22.34 -34.20 -36.39
N SER A 5 21.45 -35.16 -36.54
CA SER A 5 20.80 -35.88 -35.43
C SER A 5 21.78 -36.74 -34.63
N ILE A 6 22.67 -37.49 -35.30
CA ILE A 6 23.69 -38.34 -34.63
C ILE A 6 24.68 -37.48 -33.85
N LYS A 7 25.12 -36.34 -34.43
CA LYS A 7 25.99 -35.39 -33.72
C LYS A 7 25.32 -34.78 -32.48
N LEU A 8 24.03 -34.49 -32.55
CA LEU A 8 23.27 -33.98 -31.40
C LEU A 8 23.07 -35.05 -30.31
N MET A 9 22.87 -36.32 -30.69
CA MET A 9 22.81 -37.43 -29.72
C MET A 9 24.17 -37.67 -29.05
N MET A 10 25.26 -37.68 -29.83
CA MET A 10 26.60 -37.84 -29.26
C MET A 10 26.95 -36.67 -28.34
N ALA A 11 26.65 -35.42 -28.72
CA ALA A 11 26.83 -34.25 -27.86
C ALA A 11 26.04 -34.32 -26.54
N LYS A 12 24.82 -34.90 -26.56
CA LYS A 12 24.05 -35.15 -25.34
C LYS A 12 24.61 -36.28 -24.46
N ALA A 13 25.32 -37.24 -25.04
CA ALA A 13 25.93 -38.35 -24.33
C ALA A 13 27.28 -37.99 -23.64
N VAL A 14 27.89 -36.86 -24.01
CA VAL A 14 29.14 -36.38 -23.38
C VAL A 14 28.83 -35.74 -22.02
N THR A 15 28.91 -36.57 -20.97
CA THR A 15 28.64 -36.22 -19.56
C THR A 15 29.77 -35.42 -18.87
N THR A 16 30.91 -35.25 -19.54
CA THR A 16 32.10 -34.54 -19.02
C THR A 16 32.17 -33.07 -19.48
N SER A 17 31.28 -32.65 -20.37
CA SER A 17 31.29 -31.29 -20.92
C SER A 17 30.61 -30.29 -19.97
N HIS A 18 31.10 -29.04 -19.96
CA HIS A 18 30.52 -27.96 -19.16
C HIS A 18 29.04 -27.71 -19.50
N ASP A 19 28.68 -27.87 -20.78
CA ASP A 19 27.32 -27.64 -21.27
C ASP A 19 26.31 -28.70 -20.82
N PHE A 20 26.79 -29.92 -20.54
CA PHE A 20 25.95 -30.99 -19.99
C PHE A 20 25.35 -30.60 -18.63
N TYR A 21 26.17 -30.01 -17.74
CA TYR A 21 25.72 -29.53 -16.42
C TYR A 21 25.00 -28.19 -16.45
N SER A 22 25.10 -27.45 -17.57
CA SER A 22 24.50 -26.12 -17.70
C SER A 22 23.05 -26.16 -18.22
N ASN A 23 22.68 -27.15 -19.05
CA ASN A 23 21.44 -27.10 -19.85
C ASN A 23 20.50 -28.35 -19.84
N MET A 24 20.90 -29.54 -19.36
CA MET A 24 20.12 -30.77 -19.64
C MET A 24 19.16 -31.26 -18.54
N ASN A 25 18.05 -31.89 -18.99
CA ASN A 25 16.80 -32.20 -18.28
C ASN A 25 16.76 -33.55 -17.50
N ALA A 26 17.89 -34.25 -17.30
CA ALA A 26 17.91 -35.56 -16.62
C ALA A 26 18.48 -35.51 -15.18
N VAL A 27 19.32 -34.51 -14.89
CA VAL A 27 19.86 -34.19 -13.56
C VAL A 27 19.65 -32.70 -13.39
N GLU A 28 19.20 -32.25 -12.21
CA GLU A 28 18.98 -30.82 -11.97
C GLU A 28 20.24 -30.01 -12.32
N GLY A 29 20.19 -29.32 -13.46
CA GLY A 29 21.31 -28.55 -13.97
C GLY A 29 21.63 -27.36 -13.05
N ILE A 30 22.85 -26.82 -13.17
CA ILE A 30 23.30 -25.69 -12.34
C ILE A 30 22.35 -24.49 -12.47
N LYS A 31 21.78 -24.27 -13.67
CA LYS A 31 20.78 -23.22 -13.91
C LYS A 31 19.48 -23.48 -13.15
N GLN A 32 18.95 -24.70 -13.21
CA GLN A 32 17.73 -25.09 -12.50
C GLN A 32 17.88 -24.97 -10.98
N ARG A 33 19.02 -25.40 -10.42
CA ARG A 33 19.33 -25.20 -8.99
C ARG A 33 19.38 -23.72 -8.60
N LYS A 34 20.03 -22.89 -9.43
CA LYS A 34 20.08 -21.44 -9.18
C LYS A 34 18.69 -20.80 -9.26
N GLU A 35 17.85 -21.23 -10.20
CA GLU A 35 16.46 -20.77 -10.31
C GLU A 35 15.61 -21.23 -9.13
N ALA A 36 15.74 -22.48 -8.69
CA ALA A 36 15.07 -23.01 -7.51
C ALA A 36 15.42 -22.21 -6.25
N VAL A 37 16.72 -21.95 -6.01
CA VAL A 37 17.18 -21.13 -4.89
C VAL A 37 16.64 -19.69 -4.99
N ARG A 38 16.59 -19.12 -6.20
CA ARG A 38 15.99 -17.78 -6.40
C ARG A 38 14.49 -17.77 -6.12
N LYS A 39 13.77 -18.81 -6.55
CA LYS A 39 12.34 -18.96 -6.29
C LYS A 39 12.06 -19.11 -4.80
N GLU A 40 12.82 -19.97 -4.11
CA GLU A 40 12.71 -20.16 -2.67
C GLU A 40 13.01 -18.86 -1.89
N ARG A 41 14.05 -18.10 -2.30
CA ARG A 41 14.33 -16.78 -1.71
C ARG A 41 13.18 -15.79 -1.90
N ARG A 42 12.56 -15.77 -3.08
CA ARG A 42 11.39 -14.92 -3.35
C ARG A 42 10.20 -15.32 -2.49
N GLU A 43 9.92 -16.62 -2.42
CA GLU A 43 8.82 -17.16 -1.59
C GLU A 43 9.03 -16.85 -0.11
N ARG A 44 10.26 -17.02 0.41
CA ARG A 44 10.60 -16.65 1.80
C ARG A 44 10.44 -15.14 2.05
N ALA A 45 10.81 -14.30 1.09
CA ALA A 45 10.64 -12.85 1.21
C ALA A 45 9.17 -12.40 1.15
N SER A 46 8.33 -13.13 0.40
CA SER A 46 6.89 -12.85 0.27
C SER A 46 6.03 -13.56 1.31
N THR A 47 6.63 -14.20 2.31
CA THR A 47 5.92 -15.03 3.28
C THR A 47 6.37 -14.71 4.70
N LEU A 48 5.41 -14.49 5.60
CA LEU A 48 5.65 -14.19 7.00
C LEU A 48 5.61 -15.49 7.81
N SER A 49 6.80 -16.06 8.06
CA SER A 49 6.95 -17.35 8.76
C SER A 49 6.40 -17.34 10.18
N GLN A 50 6.52 -16.21 10.89
CA GLN A 50 5.98 -16.01 12.24
C GLN A 50 4.45 -16.17 12.31
N TRP A 51 3.77 -15.96 11.18
CA TRP A 51 2.32 -16.05 11.04
C TRP A 51 1.93 -17.27 10.21
N TYR A 52 2.43 -18.45 10.58
CA TYR A 52 2.09 -19.73 9.95
C TYR A 52 2.26 -19.76 8.41
N GLY A 53 3.19 -18.96 7.89
CA GLY A 53 3.41 -18.86 6.45
C GLY A 53 2.40 -17.96 5.72
N MET A 54 1.91 -16.91 6.37
CA MET A 54 1.04 -15.92 5.73
C MET A 54 1.74 -15.28 4.53
N LYS A 55 1.09 -15.33 3.37
CA LYS A 55 1.65 -14.78 2.14
C LYS A 55 1.32 -13.29 2.01
N LYS A 56 2.21 -12.54 1.37
CA LYS A 56 1.97 -11.15 0.98
C LYS A 56 0.79 -11.11 0.00
N ALA A 57 -0.15 -10.22 0.26
CA ALA A 57 -1.35 -10.10 -0.55
C ALA A 57 -1.07 -9.29 -1.82
N ASN A 58 -1.58 -9.78 -2.95
CA ASN A 58 -1.64 -9.02 -4.18
C ASN A 58 -2.89 -8.14 -4.16
N LEU A 59 -2.84 -7.05 -3.39
CA LEU A 59 -3.97 -6.15 -3.19
C LEU A 59 -4.28 -5.34 -4.45
N SER A 60 -5.52 -5.39 -4.91
CA SER A 60 -6.05 -4.48 -5.94
C SER A 60 -6.14 -3.04 -5.41
N THR A 61 -6.42 -2.07 -6.29
CA THR A 61 -6.67 -0.69 -5.85
C THR A 61 -7.92 -0.58 -4.99
N GLU A 62 -8.94 -1.39 -5.29
CA GLU A 62 -10.20 -1.44 -4.53
C GLU A 62 -9.94 -2.01 -3.13
N ASP A 63 -9.21 -3.12 -3.03
CA ASP A 63 -8.85 -3.76 -1.76
C ASP A 63 -8.07 -2.81 -0.83
N LYS A 64 -7.23 -1.94 -1.40
CA LYS A 64 -6.46 -0.94 -0.64
C LYS A 64 -7.37 0.14 -0.08
N GLN A 65 -8.28 0.67 -0.90
CA GLN A 65 -9.26 1.65 -0.45
C GLN A 65 -10.15 1.06 0.65
N GLU A 66 -10.51 -0.20 0.48
CA GLU A 66 -11.23 -1.00 1.44
C GLU A 66 -10.49 -1.08 2.80
N ILE A 67 -9.22 -1.48 2.80
CA ILE A 67 -8.43 -1.50 4.04
C ILE A 67 -8.32 -0.09 4.66
N GLU A 68 -8.24 0.96 3.85
CA GLU A 68 -8.22 2.34 4.35
C GLU A 68 -9.52 2.77 5.02
N LEU A 69 -10.68 2.32 4.53
CA LEU A 69 -11.98 2.65 5.14
C LEU A 69 -12.08 2.15 6.58
N LEU A 70 -11.40 1.06 6.94
CA LEU A 70 -11.34 0.56 8.33
C LEU A 70 -10.77 1.59 9.31
N LYS A 71 -9.90 2.51 8.84
CA LYS A 71 -9.40 3.63 9.67
C LYS A 71 -10.53 4.56 10.10
N PHE A 72 -11.60 4.63 9.32
CA PHE A 72 -12.78 5.47 9.56
C PHE A 72 -13.93 4.74 10.25
N ARG A 73 -13.72 3.53 10.80
CA ARG A 73 -14.77 2.75 11.50
C ARG A 73 -15.55 3.54 12.56
N ASN A 74 -14.89 4.44 13.28
CA ASN A 74 -15.53 5.28 14.32
C ASN A 74 -16.47 6.36 13.75
N LEU A 75 -16.43 6.61 12.44
CA LEU A 75 -17.34 7.53 11.78
C LEU A 75 -18.76 6.98 11.71
N ILE A 76 -18.88 5.65 11.58
CA ILE A 76 -20.14 4.97 11.30
C ILE A 76 -20.92 4.74 12.58
N ASN A 77 -20.26 4.18 13.58
CA ASN A 77 -20.84 4.05 14.90
C ASN A 77 -20.03 4.86 15.92
N PRO A 78 -20.49 6.07 16.28
CA PRO A 78 -19.78 6.92 17.24
C PRO A 78 -19.86 6.39 18.68
N GLU A 79 -20.76 5.46 18.97
CA GLU A 79 -20.89 4.82 20.28
C GLU A 79 -19.80 3.77 20.49
N LEU A 80 -19.45 3.05 19.42
CA LEU A 80 -18.34 2.11 19.37
C LEU A 80 -17.02 2.88 19.20
N LYS A 81 -16.58 3.55 20.27
CA LYS A 81 -15.32 4.31 20.31
C LYS A 81 -14.11 3.37 20.25
N HIS A 82 -13.82 2.81 19.07
CA HIS A 82 -12.65 1.96 18.91
C HIS A 82 -11.37 2.79 19.05
N GLN A 83 -10.34 2.20 19.66
CA GLN A 83 -9.03 2.85 19.74
C GLN A 83 -8.47 3.04 18.33
N ALA A 84 -8.13 4.28 17.98
CA ALA A 84 -7.42 4.56 16.74
C ALA A 84 -5.98 4.00 16.87
N PRO A 85 -5.47 3.29 15.85
CA PRO A 85 -4.09 2.82 15.88
C PRO A 85 -3.12 4.00 16.04
N LYS A 86 -2.14 3.85 16.94
CA LYS A 86 -1.20 4.93 17.31
C LYS A 86 -0.12 5.20 16.25
N THR A 87 0.02 4.34 15.25
CA THR A 87 1.17 4.30 14.35
C THR A 87 0.76 4.10 12.90
N GLY A 88 1.24 5.01 12.05
CA GLY A 88 1.60 4.74 10.65
C GLY A 88 0.47 4.66 9.64
N ASN A 89 0.61 5.40 8.54
CA ASN A 89 -0.16 5.19 7.30
C ASN A 89 0.18 3.87 6.59
N GLU A 90 0.99 3.01 7.21
CA GLU A 90 1.46 1.75 6.64
C GLU A 90 0.33 0.73 6.65
N THR A 91 -0.26 0.51 5.48
CA THR A 91 -1.10 -0.66 5.26
C THR A 91 -0.23 -1.90 5.35
N SER A 92 -0.61 -2.87 6.19
CA SER A 92 0.07 -4.16 6.23
C SER A 92 0.00 -4.78 4.83
N GLU A 93 1.13 -5.25 4.32
CA GLU A 93 1.19 -5.96 3.04
C GLU A 93 0.76 -7.44 3.17
N PHE A 94 0.72 -7.93 4.41
CA PHE A 94 0.27 -9.27 4.77
C PHE A 94 -1.15 -9.14 5.32
N VAL A 95 -2.14 -9.36 4.46
CA VAL A 95 -3.57 -9.28 4.77
C VAL A 95 -4.30 -10.44 4.10
N GLU A 96 -5.34 -10.96 4.73
CA GLU A 96 -6.21 -11.98 4.15
C GLU A 96 -7.67 -11.56 4.31
N PHE A 97 -8.44 -11.65 3.23
CA PHE A 97 -9.87 -11.36 3.24
C PHE A 97 -10.64 -12.65 3.51
N GLY A 98 -11.25 -12.72 4.68
CA GLY A 98 -12.08 -13.85 5.10
C GLY A 98 -13.56 -13.50 5.11
N TYR A 99 -14.40 -14.52 4.94
CA TYR A 99 -15.85 -14.40 5.08
C TYR A 99 -16.32 -15.15 6.32
N PHE A 100 -17.21 -14.56 7.10
CA PHE A 100 -17.80 -15.24 8.26
C PHE A 100 -18.77 -16.33 7.81
N ALA A 101 -18.42 -17.59 8.04
CA ALA A 101 -19.23 -18.74 7.61
C ALA A 101 -20.54 -18.92 8.40
N GLY A 102 -20.71 -18.23 9.54
CA GLY A 102 -21.76 -18.56 10.53
C GLY A 102 -22.70 -17.42 10.96
N THR A 103 -22.67 -16.24 10.34
CA THR A 103 -23.60 -15.18 10.74
C THR A 103 -24.98 -15.46 10.16
N GLY A 104 -25.99 -15.63 11.03
CA GLY A 104 -27.39 -15.95 10.73
C GLY A 104 -28.17 -14.90 9.91
N LYS A 105 -27.48 -14.09 9.08
CA LYS A 105 -28.09 -13.16 8.14
C LYS A 105 -28.41 -13.88 6.82
N ASN A 106 -29.56 -13.53 6.24
CA ASN A 106 -30.07 -14.03 4.96
C ASN A 106 -29.00 -13.98 3.87
N LYS A 107 -28.85 -15.05 3.07
CA LYS A 107 -27.90 -15.12 1.94
C LYS A 107 -28.03 -13.93 0.97
N ARG A 108 -29.23 -13.36 0.83
CA ARG A 108 -29.54 -12.22 -0.04
C ARG A 108 -28.94 -10.88 0.41
N ARG A 109 -28.52 -10.76 1.67
CA ARG A 109 -27.93 -9.53 2.23
C ARG A 109 -26.41 -9.64 2.40
N ARG A 110 -25.79 -10.70 1.85
CA ARG A 110 -24.34 -10.88 1.88
C ARG A 110 -23.77 -10.11 0.70
N LEU A 111 -23.08 -9.02 0.99
CA LEU A 111 -22.40 -8.24 -0.02
C LEU A 111 -20.96 -8.70 -0.17
N LYS A 112 -20.37 -8.37 -1.31
CA LYS A 112 -19.02 -8.82 -1.67
C LYS A 112 -17.94 -8.07 -0.89
N SER A 113 -18.21 -6.79 -0.62
CA SER A 113 -17.31 -5.84 0.04
C SER A 113 -17.96 -5.30 1.31
N PHE A 114 -17.15 -5.04 2.35
CA PHE A 114 -17.67 -4.36 3.53
C PHE A 114 -18.03 -2.89 3.23
N ALA A 115 -17.46 -2.27 2.19
CA ALA A 115 -17.81 -0.91 1.79
C ALA A 115 -19.27 -0.84 1.33
N ASP A 116 -19.70 -1.84 0.56
CA ASP A 116 -21.10 -1.99 0.15
C ASP A 116 -22.00 -2.23 1.37
N GLU A 117 -21.56 -3.08 2.32
CA GLU A 117 -22.31 -3.33 3.57
C GLU A 117 -22.51 -2.04 4.37
N TRP A 118 -21.47 -1.21 4.45
CA TRP A 118 -21.55 0.07 5.17
C TRP A 118 -22.55 1.04 4.54
N ILE A 119 -22.62 1.08 3.21
CA ILE A 119 -23.57 1.94 2.50
C ILE A 119 -25.01 1.43 2.70
N GLU A 120 -25.24 0.12 2.61
CA GLU A 120 -26.58 -0.46 2.81
C GLU A 120 -27.06 -0.32 4.26
N GLU A 121 -26.18 -0.54 5.24
CA GLU A 121 -26.55 -0.48 6.66
C GLU A 121 -26.73 0.95 7.18
N ASN A 122 -26.11 1.96 6.55
CA ASN A 122 -26.09 3.34 7.05
C ASN A 122 -26.39 4.39 5.95
N PRO A 123 -27.65 4.53 5.50
CA PRO A 123 -28.01 5.48 4.45
C PRO A 123 -27.75 6.95 4.84
N GLU A 124 -27.73 7.27 6.13
CA GLU A 124 -27.43 8.61 6.63
C GLU A 124 -25.94 8.97 6.55
N LEU A 125 -25.05 7.97 6.38
CA LEU A 125 -23.61 8.16 6.36
C LEU A 125 -23.19 9.14 5.26
N GLN A 126 -23.81 9.04 4.08
CA GLN A 126 -23.54 9.92 2.95
C GLN A 126 -23.76 11.39 3.34
N GLN A 127 -24.87 11.69 4.01
CA GLN A 127 -25.17 13.05 4.45
C GLN A 127 -24.16 13.56 5.49
N VAL A 128 -23.76 12.70 6.44
CA VAL A 128 -22.77 13.06 7.46
C VAL A 128 -21.42 13.36 6.84
N VAL A 129 -20.99 12.53 5.88
CA VAL A 129 -19.75 12.72 5.12
C VAL A 129 -19.78 14.03 4.36
N GLU A 130 -20.86 14.32 3.62
CA GLU A 130 -21.01 15.58 2.88
C GLU A 130 -20.96 16.81 3.79
N ARG A 131 -21.64 16.76 4.94
CA ARG A 131 -21.61 17.85 5.94
C ARG A 131 -20.20 18.07 6.47
N ARG A 132 -19.46 16.99 6.79
CA ARG A 132 -18.07 17.07 7.29
C ARG A 132 -17.11 17.58 6.21
N LEU A 133 -17.25 17.13 4.96
CA LEU A 133 -16.48 17.61 3.81
C LEU A 133 -16.65 19.12 3.62
N LYS A 134 -17.90 19.60 3.60
CA LYS A 134 -18.20 21.04 3.48
C LYS A 134 -17.53 21.85 4.61
N LYS A 135 -17.60 21.37 5.86
CA LYS A 135 -16.94 22.02 7.01
C LYS A 135 -15.42 22.04 6.87
N ASN A 136 -14.79 20.92 6.47
CA ASN A 136 -13.34 20.84 6.28
C ASN A 136 -12.84 21.76 5.16
N VAL A 137 -13.56 21.86 4.04
CA VAL A 137 -13.22 22.79 2.95
C VAL A 137 -13.27 24.24 3.44
N GLN A 138 -14.31 24.62 4.19
CA GLN A 138 -14.42 25.96 4.78
C GLN A 138 -13.28 26.25 5.77
N LEU A 139 -12.93 25.29 6.63
CA LEU A 139 -11.82 25.43 7.57
C LEU A 139 -10.48 25.58 6.83
N ASN A 140 -10.22 24.76 5.81
CA ASN A 140 -9.01 24.83 5.00
C ASN A 140 -8.86 26.16 4.25
N ARG A 141 -9.97 26.73 3.78
CA ARG A 141 -9.98 28.06 3.19
C ARG A 141 -9.62 29.13 4.23
N LYS A 142 -10.26 29.10 5.40
CA LYS A 142 -9.97 30.04 6.50
C LYS A 142 -8.54 29.94 7.01
N THR A 143 -7.97 28.73 7.09
CA THR A 143 -6.57 28.55 7.51
C THR A 143 -5.60 29.11 6.48
N LYS A 144 -5.81 28.88 5.18
CA LYS A 144 -5.02 29.49 4.10
C LYS A 144 -5.07 31.02 4.14
N GLU A 145 -6.27 31.60 4.25
CA GLU A 145 -6.44 33.06 4.36
C GLU A 145 -5.73 33.64 5.60
N ARG A 146 -5.76 32.93 6.75
CA ARG A 146 -5.04 33.34 7.96
C ARG A 146 -3.51 33.25 7.78
N MET A 147 -3.02 32.20 7.14
CA MET A 147 -1.59 32.03 6.85
C MET A 147 -1.09 33.11 5.90
N GLU A 148 -1.84 33.42 4.85
CA GLU A 148 -1.52 34.51 3.93
C GLU A 148 -1.51 35.88 4.63
N LYS A 149 -2.48 36.16 5.52
CA LYS A 149 -2.50 37.39 6.32
C LYS A 149 -1.30 37.48 7.26
N LYS A 150 -0.90 36.37 7.90
CA LYS A 150 0.31 36.32 8.73
C LYS A 150 1.57 36.57 7.90
N ALA A 151 1.71 35.88 6.76
CA ALA A 151 2.84 36.06 5.85
C ALA A 151 2.94 37.51 5.33
N LYS A 152 1.82 38.15 4.96
CA LYS A 152 1.78 39.56 4.55
C LYS A 152 2.22 40.50 5.69
N ARG A 153 1.80 40.24 6.93
CA ARG A 153 2.20 41.03 8.11
C ARG A 153 3.68 40.84 8.44
N GLU A 154 4.21 39.62 8.35
CA GLU A 154 5.62 39.34 8.56
C GLU A 154 6.50 39.96 7.47
N ALA A 155 6.07 39.90 6.21
CA ALA A 155 6.74 40.58 5.10
C ALA A 155 6.75 42.11 5.29
N ALA A 156 5.65 42.70 5.75
CA ALA A 156 5.59 44.13 6.06
C ALA A 156 6.53 44.52 7.21
N ARG A 157 6.56 43.73 8.30
CA ARG A 157 7.50 43.92 9.42
C ARG A 157 8.96 43.77 8.98
N ALA A 158 9.26 42.81 8.10
CA ALA A 158 10.59 42.62 7.55
C ALA A 158 11.04 43.82 6.69
N LYS A 159 10.14 44.37 5.87
CA LYS A 159 10.41 45.60 5.10
C LYS A 159 10.66 46.80 6.03
N GLN A 160 9.84 46.99 7.06
CA GLN A 160 10.04 48.06 8.05
C GLN A 160 11.38 47.93 8.80
N ARG A 161 11.76 46.71 9.22
CA ARG A 161 13.07 46.45 9.85
C ARG A 161 14.25 46.73 8.92
N LYS A 162 14.12 46.45 7.62
CA LYS A 162 15.16 46.79 6.63
C LYS A 162 15.29 48.30 6.44
N LEU A 163 14.17 49.03 6.41
CA LEU A 163 14.17 50.50 6.32
C LEU A 163 14.76 51.16 7.57
N SER A 164 14.40 50.68 8.77
CA SER A 164 14.91 51.24 10.03
C SER A 164 16.41 50.99 10.24
N LYS A 165 16.94 49.87 9.76
CA LYS A 165 18.40 49.60 9.79
C LYS A 165 19.18 50.51 8.84
N ARG A 166 18.58 50.88 7.70
CA ARG A 166 19.22 51.77 6.71
C ARG A 166 19.29 53.22 7.18
N ALA A 167 18.28 53.68 7.91
CA ALA A 167 18.27 55.02 8.51
C ALA A 167 19.30 55.17 9.66
N LYS A 168 19.50 54.14 10.48
CA LYS A 168 20.49 54.16 11.58
C LYS A 168 21.96 54.08 11.15
N GLY A 169 22.23 53.81 9.88
CA GLY A 169 23.59 53.73 9.33
C GLY A 169 24.05 55.00 8.61
N LEU A 170 23.22 56.06 8.61
CA LEU A 170 23.51 57.35 7.97
C LEU A 170 23.88 58.46 8.97
N ASP A 171 23.88 58.15 10.27
CA ASP A 171 24.37 59.02 11.34
C ASP A 171 25.77 58.54 11.78
N PHE A 172 26.77 58.71 10.93
CA PHE A 172 28.20 58.69 11.26
C PHE A 172 28.97 59.61 10.31
#